data_AF-A0A7S1G790-F1
#
_entry.id   AF-A0A7S1G790-F1
#
_cell.length_a   1.000
_cell.length_b   1.000
_cell.length_c   1.000
_cell.angle_alpha   90.00
_cell.angle_beta   90.00
_cell.angle_gamma   90.00
#
_symmetry.space_group_name_H-M   'P 1'
#
loop_
_entity.id
_entity.type
_entity.pdbx_description
1 polymer ?
#
loop_
_entity_poly.entity_id
_entity_poly.type
_entity_poly.pdbx_seq_one_letter_code
_entity_poly.pdbx_strand_id
1 'polypeptide(L)'
;EDDGRAHGWQVRKEKRARRKAALAKLAALRPGPDAEDPADVEAVTHARENMGDYKLKSAPDYKVPEAKRVDNVKKRRQMVLLEESVFSIKSDFNKRLLALRDLKRAIVENVRADNARLKAINEELDLEEDLWQPELPEDEWPEKREEVSEADVAAEAAAQSEAE
;
A
#
# COMPACT_ATOMS: atom_id res chain seq x y z
N GLU A 1 63.38 -13.26 13.99
CA GLU A 1 63.54 -13.35 12.53
C GLU A 1 63.24 -14.77 12.10
N ASP A 2 62.04 -15.03 11.60
CA ASP A 2 61.83 -15.81 10.38
C ASP A 2 60.38 -15.53 9.94
N ASP A 3 60.25 -14.73 8.89
CA ASP A 3 59.01 -14.15 8.43
C ASP A 3 58.02 -15.23 7.99
N GLY A 4 56.75 -15.04 8.35
CA GLY A 4 55.60 -15.89 8.03
C GLY A 4 55.27 -16.01 6.55
N ARG A 5 56.19 -16.51 5.73
CA ARG A 5 55.98 -16.82 4.32
C ARG A 5 55.62 -18.29 4.20
N ALA A 6 54.32 -18.57 4.10
CA ALA A 6 53.81 -19.91 3.76
C ALA A 6 54.61 -20.49 2.58
N HIS A 7 55.20 -21.68 2.75
CA HIS A 7 56.03 -22.30 1.73
C HIS A 7 55.25 -22.37 0.41
N GLY A 8 55.83 -21.90 -0.70
CA GLY A 8 55.14 -21.85 -2.00
C GLY A 8 54.59 -23.21 -2.48
N TRP A 9 55.08 -24.33 -1.94
CA TRP A 9 54.48 -25.65 -2.13
C TRP A 9 53.14 -25.82 -1.38
N GLN A 10 53.06 -25.41 -0.11
CA GLN A 10 51.83 -25.45 0.70
C GLN A 10 50.74 -24.58 0.08
N VAL A 11 51.09 -23.35 -0.33
CA VAL A 11 50.17 -22.43 -1.03
C VAL A 11 49.67 -23.04 -2.35
N ARG A 12 50.53 -23.72 -3.11
CA ARG A 12 50.12 -24.42 -4.35
C ARG A 12 49.23 -25.63 -4.06
N LYS A 13 49.48 -26.37 -2.98
CA LYS A 13 48.66 -27.52 -2.55
C LYS A 13 47.26 -27.07 -2.16
N GLU A 14 47.15 -26.01 -1.36
CA GLU A 14 45.89 -25.39 -0.97
C GLU A 14 45.13 -24.82 -2.16
N LYS A 15 45.80 -24.11 -3.08
CA LYS A 15 45.18 -23.62 -4.32
C LYS A 15 44.62 -24.76 -5.19
N ARG A 16 45.33 -25.90 -5.29
CA ARG A 16 44.82 -27.09 -6.01
C ARG A 16 43.64 -27.73 -5.29
N ALA A 17 43.69 -27.84 -3.96
CA ALA A 17 42.58 -28.37 -3.16
C ALA A 17 41.33 -27.50 -3.30
N ARG A 18 41.48 -26.17 -3.21
CA ARG A 18 40.39 -25.19 -3.41
C ARG A 18 39.81 -25.28 -4.82
N ARG A 19 40.65 -25.41 -5.85
CA ARG A 19 40.19 -25.58 -7.23
C ARG A 19 39.45 -26.90 -7.43
N LYS A 20 39.96 -28.00 -6.87
CA LYS A 20 39.32 -29.32 -6.94
C LYS A 20 37.95 -29.29 -6.24
N ALA A 21 37.86 -28.66 -5.07
CA ALA A 21 36.60 -28.48 -4.35
C ALA A 21 35.61 -27.60 -5.12
N ALA A 22 36.06 -26.50 -5.74
CA ALA A 22 35.22 -25.64 -6.57
C ALA A 22 34.69 -26.38 -7.81
N LEU A 23 35.56 -27.14 -8.50
CA LEU A 23 35.16 -27.97 -9.65
C LEU A 23 34.19 -29.09 -9.26
N ALA A 24 34.37 -29.73 -8.10
CA ALA A 24 33.44 -30.73 -7.61
C ALA A 24 32.05 -30.15 -7.32
N LYS A 25 31.98 -28.94 -6.74
CA LYS A 25 30.72 -28.22 -6.53
C LYS A 25 30.03 -27.86 -7.85
N LEU A 26 30.78 -27.37 -8.84
CA LEU A 26 30.23 -27.06 -10.17
C LEU A 26 29.76 -28.31 -10.91
N ALA A 27 30.50 -29.42 -10.83
CA ALA A 27 30.11 -30.67 -11.46
C ALA A 27 28.84 -31.27 -10.83
N ALA A 28 28.64 -31.10 -9.52
CA ALA A 28 27.43 -31.52 -8.82
C ALA A 28 26.19 -30.69 -9.21
N LEU A 29 26.40 -29.43 -9.61
CA LEU A 29 25.36 -28.52 -10.09
C LEU A 29 25.09 -28.66 -11.61
N ARG A 30 25.76 -29.58 -12.28
CA ARG A 30 25.55 -29.81 -13.71
C ARG A 30 24.09 -30.28 -13.93
N PRO A 31 23.29 -29.54 -14.71
CA PRO A 31 21.94 -29.99 -15.05
C PRO A 31 21.98 -31.35 -15.77
N GLY A 32 20.94 -32.15 -15.58
CA GLY A 32 20.78 -33.43 -16.27
C GLY A 32 20.67 -33.26 -17.80
N PRO A 33 20.83 -34.33 -18.59
CA PRO A 33 20.72 -34.26 -20.04
C PRO A 33 19.35 -33.73 -20.54
N ASP A 34 18.29 -33.91 -19.74
CA ASP A 34 16.92 -33.47 -20.05
C ASP A 34 16.51 -32.20 -19.28
N ALA A 35 17.45 -31.53 -18.61
CA ALA A 35 17.16 -30.30 -17.89
C ALA A 35 17.10 -29.13 -18.88
N GLU A 36 15.88 -28.73 -19.24
CA GLU A 36 15.63 -27.55 -20.08
C GLU A 36 15.77 -26.26 -19.25
N ASP A 37 16.32 -25.22 -19.87
CA ASP A 37 16.36 -23.88 -19.25
C ASP A 37 14.93 -23.32 -19.21
N PRO A 38 14.42 -22.86 -18.05
CA PRO A 38 13.09 -22.27 -17.96
C PRO A 38 12.86 -21.13 -18.97
N ALA A 39 13.89 -20.33 -19.28
CA ALA A 39 13.78 -19.26 -20.27
C ALA A 39 13.55 -19.81 -21.69
N ASP A 40 14.20 -20.91 -22.04
CA ASP A 40 14.04 -21.56 -23.36
C ASP A 40 12.66 -22.21 -23.48
N VAL A 41 12.18 -22.85 -22.39
CA VAL A 41 10.82 -23.42 -22.34
C VAL A 41 9.78 -22.34 -22.57
N GLU A 42 9.88 -21.22 -21.86
CA GLU A 42 8.98 -20.07 -22.01
C GLU A 42 9.06 -19.44 -23.40
N ALA A 43 10.26 -19.35 -23.99
CA ALA A 43 10.43 -18.84 -25.35
C ALA A 43 9.77 -19.77 -26.39
N VAL A 44 9.90 -21.08 -26.22
CA VAL A 44 9.28 -22.09 -27.11
C VAL A 44 7.76 -22.08 -26.95
N THR A 45 7.22 -21.99 -25.74
CA THR A 45 5.76 -21.89 -25.53
C THR A 45 5.21 -20.60 -26.14
N HIS A 46 5.85 -19.46 -25.88
CA HIS A 46 5.46 -18.19 -26.46
C HIS A 46 5.54 -18.21 -27.99
N ALA A 47 6.60 -18.77 -28.57
CA ALA A 47 6.70 -18.94 -30.02
C ALA A 47 5.56 -19.82 -30.53
N ARG A 48 5.29 -20.98 -29.95
CA ARG A 48 4.18 -21.86 -30.37
C ARG A 48 2.83 -21.18 -30.31
N GLU A 49 2.58 -20.34 -29.30
CA GLU A 49 1.31 -19.64 -29.14
C GLU A 49 1.15 -18.41 -30.05
N ASN A 50 2.26 -17.79 -30.45
CA ASN A 50 2.28 -16.54 -31.23
C ASN A 50 2.84 -16.71 -32.65
N MET A 51 3.20 -17.92 -33.07
CA MET A 51 3.69 -18.22 -34.42
C MET A 51 2.54 -18.20 -35.42
N GLY A 52 2.13 -17.00 -35.82
CA GLY A 52 1.75 -16.62 -37.18
C GLY A 52 0.45 -17.17 -37.79
N ASP A 53 -0.14 -18.26 -37.30
CA ASP A 53 -1.45 -18.73 -37.79
C ASP A 53 -2.60 -18.01 -37.06
N TYR A 54 -2.67 -16.69 -37.29
CA TYR A 54 -3.81 -15.89 -36.84
C TYR A 54 -4.99 -16.16 -37.76
N LYS A 55 -5.66 -17.28 -37.54
CA LYS A 55 -6.96 -17.55 -38.15
C LYS A 55 -7.86 -16.34 -37.94
N LEU A 56 -8.40 -15.82 -39.04
CA LEU A 56 -9.28 -14.66 -38.99
C LEU A 56 -10.49 -15.01 -38.12
N LYS A 57 -10.98 -14.09 -37.28
CA LYS A 57 -12.12 -14.37 -36.39
C LYS A 57 -13.40 -14.75 -37.14
N SER A 58 -13.49 -14.40 -38.41
CA SER A 58 -14.59 -14.76 -39.33
C SER A 58 -14.33 -16.06 -40.09
N ALA A 59 -13.15 -16.65 -40.00
CA ALA A 59 -12.84 -17.90 -40.68
C ALA A 59 -13.64 -19.06 -40.06
N PRO A 60 -14.16 -19.99 -40.88
CA PRO A 60 -15.03 -21.09 -40.41
C PRO A 60 -14.30 -22.08 -39.49
N ASP A 61 -12.97 -22.10 -39.50
CA ASP A 61 -12.10 -22.98 -38.72
C ASP A 61 -11.46 -22.30 -37.49
N TYR A 62 -11.79 -21.03 -37.22
CA TYR A 62 -11.36 -20.32 -36.02
C TYR A 62 -12.10 -20.81 -34.78
N LYS A 63 -11.36 -21.28 -33.77
CA LYS A 63 -11.89 -21.65 -32.45
C LYS A 63 -11.21 -20.82 -31.38
N VAL A 64 -12.01 -20.09 -30.59
CA VAL A 64 -11.48 -19.31 -29.46
C VAL A 64 -10.80 -20.26 -28.46
N PRO A 65 -9.52 -20.04 -28.12
CA PRO A 65 -8.83 -20.80 -27.07
C PRO A 65 -9.58 -20.73 -25.75
N GLU A 66 -9.63 -21.82 -25.00
CA GLU A 66 -10.48 -21.94 -23.79
C GLU A 66 -10.21 -20.86 -22.74
N ALA A 67 -8.94 -20.49 -22.54
CA ALA A 67 -8.53 -19.41 -21.64
C ALA A 67 -9.07 -18.03 -22.06
N LYS A 68 -9.25 -17.82 -23.37
CA LYS A 68 -9.79 -16.57 -23.95
C LYS A 68 -11.32 -16.62 -24.11
N ARG A 69 -11.97 -17.76 -23.83
CA ARG A 69 -13.44 -17.87 -23.85
C ARG A 69 -14.02 -17.11 -22.66
N VAL A 70 -14.74 -16.06 -22.99
CA VAL A 70 -15.47 -15.25 -22.03
C VAL A 70 -16.86 -15.84 -21.88
N ASP A 71 -17.08 -16.57 -20.79
CA ASP A 71 -18.42 -17.03 -20.41
C ASP A 71 -19.13 -15.99 -19.55
N ASN A 72 -20.46 -15.98 -19.60
CA ASN A 72 -21.28 -15.10 -18.75
C ASN A 72 -20.95 -15.30 -17.26
N VAL A 73 -20.77 -16.55 -16.83
CA VAL A 73 -20.38 -16.90 -15.45
C VAL A 73 -19.02 -16.29 -15.08
N LYS A 74 -18.03 -16.36 -15.98
CA LYS A 74 -16.71 -15.75 -15.75
C LYS A 74 -16.80 -14.23 -15.63
N LYS A 75 -17.63 -13.57 -16.45
CA LYS A 75 -17.87 -12.12 -16.35
C LYS A 75 -18.65 -11.73 -15.10
N ARG A 76 -19.65 -12.50 -14.69
CA ARG A 76 -20.37 -12.29 -13.43
C ARG A 76 -19.42 -12.32 -12.24
N ARG A 77 -18.52 -13.31 -12.18
CA ARG A 77 -17.50 -13.40 -11.13
C ARG A 77 -16.56 -12.20 -11.14
N GLN A 78 -16.12 -11.76 -12.33
CA GLN A 78 -15.29 -10.55 -12.46
C GLN A 78 -16.00 -9.30 -11.94
N MET A 79 -17.30 -9.14 -12.22
CA MET A 79 -18.07 -7.99 -11.71
C MET A 79 -18.16 -7.99 -10.18
N VAL A 80 -18.40 -9.15 -9.57
CA VAL A 80 -18.46 -9.26 -8.09
C VAL A 80 -17.11 -8.92 -7.46
N LEU A 81 -16.00 -9.44 -7.99
CA LEU A 81 -14.66 -9.12 -7.50
C LEU A 81 -14.33 -7.63 -7.63
N LEU A 82 -14.79 -7.00 -8.72
CA LEU A 82 -14.62 -5.58 -8.91
C LEU A 82 -15.43 -4.78 -7.88
N GLU A 83 -16.68 -5.15 -7.65
CA GLU A 83 -17.54 -4.53 -6.64
C GLU A 83 -16.93 -4.61 -5.24
N GLU A 84 -16.41 -5.80 -4.86
CA GLU A 84 -15.69 -6.00 -3.60
C GLU A 84 -14.44 -5.12 -3.50
N SER A 85 -13.66 -5.02 -4.58
CA SER A 85 -12.47 -4.15 -4.60
C SER A 85 -12.82 -2.67 -4.42
N VAL A 86 -13.88 -2.21 -5.09
CA VAL A 86 -14.35 -0.83 -4.98
C VAL A 86 -14.85 -0.54 -3.57
N PHE A 87 -15.60 -1.49 -2.99
CA PHE A 87 -16.04 -1.39 -1.60
C PHE A 87 -14.86 -1.29 -0.64
N SER A 88 -13.87 -2.18 -0.76
CA SER A 88 -12.66 -2.15 0.08
C SER A 88 -11.94 -0.81 -0.01
N ILE A 89 -11.72 -0.28 -1.22
CA ILE A 89 -11.05 1.01 -1.42
C ILE A 89 -11.82 2.14 -0.73
N LYS A 90 -13.15 2.18 -0.89
CA LYS A 90 -14.00 3.20 -0.25
C LYS A 90 -13.97 3.09 1.26
N SER A 91 -14.11 1.88 1.80
CA SER A 91 -14.08 1.64 3.24
C SER A 91 -12.73 2.00 3.86
N ASP A 92 -11.63 1.66 3.19
CA ASP A 92 -10.30 1.96 3.71
C ASP A 92 -9.97 3.45 3.64
N PHE A 93 -10.43 4.14 2.59
CA PHE A 93 -10.38 5.60 2.55
C PHE A 93 -11.14 6.22 3.71
N ASN A 94 -12.39 5.81 3.93
CA ASN A 94 -13.22 6.32 5.03
C ASN A 94 -12.57 6.07 6.40
N LYS A 95 -12.03 4.86 6.64
CA LYS A 95 -11.30 4.55 7.88
C LYS A 95 -10.12 5.48 8.11
N ARG A 96 -9.31 5.73 7.08
CA ARG A 96 -8.15 6.63 7.17
C ARG A 96 -8.57 8.07 7.43
N LEU A 97 -9.63 8.53 6.76
CA LEU A 97 -10.16 9.88 6.96
C LEU A 97 -10.64 10.08 8.40
N LEU A 98 -11.41 9.12 8.94
CA LEU A 98 -11.89 9.16 10.32
C LEU A 98 -10.73 9.10 11.33
N ALA A 99 -9.73 8.25 11.09
CA ALA A 99 -8.54 8.19 11.94
C ALA A 99 -7.75 9.51 11.95
N LEU A 100 -7.62 10.18 10.80
CA LEU A 100 -6.99 11.50 10.71
C LEU A 100 -7.79 12.56 11.46
N ARG A 101 -9.13 12.52 11.38
CA ARG A 101 -10.01 13.40 12.15
C ARG A 101 -9.83 13.21 13.65
N ASP A 102 -9.79 11.96 14.11
CA ASP A 102 -9.60 11.64 15.53
C ASP A 102 -8.22 12.08 16.02
N LEU A 103 -7.18 11.90 15.20
CA LEU A 103 -5.84 12.39 15.47
C LEU A 103 -5.80 13.92 15.55
N LYS A 104 -6.43 14.61 14.60
CA LYS A 104 -6.53 16.08 14.63
C LYS A 104 -7.18 16.56 15.92
N ARG A 105 -8.30 15.96 16.34
CA ARG A 105 -8.96 16.27 17.62
C ARG A 105 -8.00 16.10 18.81
N ALA A 106 -7.29 14.97 18.88
CA ALA A 106 -6.33 14.73 19.96
C ALA A 106 -5.19 15.77 19.98
N ILE A 107 -4.69 16.18 18.81
CA ILE A 107 -3.69 17.27 18.71
C ILE A 107 -4.27 18.59 19.21
N VAL A 108 -5.49 18.94 18.81
CA VAL A 108 -6.15 20.18 19.25
C VAL A 108 -6.34 20.20 20.77
N GLU A 109 -6.78 19.08 21.36
CA GLU A 109 -6.93 18.95 22.81
C GLU A 109 -5.59 19.12 23.53
N ASN A 110 -4.52 18.50 23.03
CA ASN A 110 -3.17 18.65 23.59
C ASN A 110 -2.69 20.10 23.52
N VAL A 111 -2.83 20.75 22.36
CA VAL A 111 -2.42 22.17 22.21
C VAL A 111 -3.22 23.08 23.15
N ARG A 112 -4.52 22.82 23.33
CA ARG A 112 -5.35 23.58 24.29
C ARG A 112 -4.87 23.38 25.74
N ALA A 113 -4.53 22.16 26.12
CA ALA A 113 -4.00 21.86 27.45
C ALA A 113 -2.63 22.52 27.67
N ASP A 114 -1.74 22.47 26.68
CA ASP A 114 -0.42 23.10 26.73
C ASP A 114 -0.56 24.63 26.81
N ASN A 115 -1.43 25.23 26.01
CA ASN A 115 -1.71 26.66 26.09
C ASN A 115 -2.30 27.08 27.44
N ALA A 116 -3.19 26.26 28.04
CA ALA A 116 -3.71 26.54 29.37
C ALA A 116 -2.59 26.51 30.42
N ARG A 117 -1.66 25.57 30.30
CA ARG A 117 -0.48 25.51 31.17
C ARG A 117 0.46 26.69 30.95
N LEU A 118 0.70 27.08 29.70
CA LEU A 118 1.53 28.24 29.36
C LEU A 118 0.92 29.54 29.91
N LYS A 119 -0.41 29.72 29.83
CA LYS A 119 -1.09 30.85 30.45
C LYS A 119 -0.85 30.91 31.95
N ALA A 120 -0.98 29.79 32.66
CA ALA A 120 -0.73 29.74 34.10
C ALA A 120 0.72 30.11 34.46
N ILE A 121 1.70 29.70 33.64
CA ILE A 121 3.11 30.07 33.83
C ILE A 121 3.33 31.56 33.51
N ASN A 122 2.73 32.07 32.43
CA ASN A 122 2.84 33.46 32.03
C ASN A 122 2.21 34.40 33.08
N GLU A 123 1.11 34.00 33.70
CA GLU A 123 0.50 34.70 34.84
C GLU A 123 1.44 34.73 36.06
N GLU A 124 2.16 33.63 36.35
CA GLU A 124 3.16 33.58 37.43
C GLU A 124 4.38 34.47 37.15
N LEU A 125 4.74 34.62 35.88
CA LEU A 125 5.89 35.42 35.42
C LEU A 125 5.54 36.87 35.06
N ASP A 126 4.28 37.26 35.16
CA ASP A 126 3.75 38.59 34.77
C ASP A 126 4.06 38.93 33.29
N LEU A 127 3.91 37.94 32.41
CA LEU A 127 4.12 38.06 30.97
C LEU A 127 2.77 38.00 30.22
N GLU A 128 2.51 39.00 29.37
CA GLU A 128 1.40 38.95 28.42
C GLU A 128 1.88 38.44 27.06
N GLU A 129 1.40 37.27 26.66
CA GLU A 129 1.67 36.68 25.35
C GLU A 129 0.36 36.17 24.73
N ASP A 130 0.17 36.47 23.43
CA ASP A 130 -0.97 35.97 22.67
C ASP A 130 -0.70 34.54 22.16
N LEU A 131 -1.31 33.56 22.82
CA LEU A 131 -1.17 32.15 22.46
C LEU A 131 -2.21 31.74 21.41
N TRP A 132 -1.73 31.28 20.25
CA TRP A 132 -2.58 30.73 19.19
C TRP A 132 -3.40 29.53 19.67
N GLN A 133 -4.70 29.50 19.36
CA GLN A 133 -5.60 28.40 19.72
C GLN A 133 -6.20 27.71 18.49
N PRO A 134 -6.16 26.37 18.41
CA PRO A 134 -6.77 25.64 17.31
C PRO A 134 -8.31 25.57 17.41
N GLU A 135 -8.96 25.74 16.26
CA GLU A 135 -10.39 25.57 16.06
C GLU A 135 -10.72 24.22 15.41
N LEU A 136 -11.89 23.68 15.74
CA LEU A 136 -12.45 22.47 15.13
C LEU A 136 -13.73 22.88 14.39
N PRO A 137 -13.70 23.04 13.06
CA PRO A 137 -14.84 23.53 12.30
C PRO A 137 -15.94 22.46 12.21
N GLU A 138 -17.19 22.81 12.51
CA GLU A 138 -18.32 21.87 12.55
C GLU A 138 -18.56 21.12 11.23
N ASP A 139 -18.14 21.69 10.10
CA ASP A 139 -18.19 21.08 8.77
C ASP A 139 -17.48 19.72 8.67
N GLU A 140 -16.51 19.43 9.55
CA GLU A 140 -15.81 18.14 9.60
C GLU A 140 -16.62 17.03 10.31
N TRP A 141 -17.80 17.37 10.84
CA TRP A 141 -18.75 16.46 11.48
C TRP A 141 -20.13 16.52 10.83
N PRO A 142 -20.29 15.95 9.61
CA PRO A 142 -21.60 15.90 8.94
C PRO A 142 -22.69 15.25 9.79
N GLU A 143 -22.33 14.33 10.69
CA GLU A 143 -23.25 13.69 11.63
C GLU A 143 -23.95 14.68 12.58
N LYS A 144 -23.34 15.83 12.86
CA LYS A 144 -23.90 16.85 13.75
C LYS A 144 -24.86 17.82 13.06
N ARG A 145 -24.99 17.74 11.74
CA ARG A 145 -25.80 18.68 10.97
C ARG A 145 -27.29 18.66 11.35
N GLU A 146 -27.78 17.52 11.83
CA GLU A 146 -29.17 17.34 12.25
C GLU A 146 -29.35 17.53 13.77
N GLU A 147 -28.25 17.77 14.50
CA GLU A 147 -28.33 18.09 15.93
C GLU A 147 -28.78 19.55 16.08
N VAL A 148 -29.99 19.74 16.59
CA VAL A 148 -30.51 21.09 16.89
C VAL A 148 -30.08 21.47 18.29
N SER A 149 -29.30 22.56 18.41
CA SER A 149 -28.87 23.08 19.70
C SER A 149 -29.96 23.96 20.33
N GLU A 150 -29.90 24.13 21.66
CA GLU A 150 -30.80 25.07 22.37
C GLU A 150 -30.63 26.52 21.88
N ALA A 151 -29.45 26.87 21.35
CA ALA A 151 -29.18 28.17 20.74
C ALA A 151 -29.96 28.35 19.42
N ASP A 152 -30.09 27.28 18.62
CA ASP A 152 -30.86 27.32 17.37
C ASP A 152 -32.36 27.49 17.65
N VAL A 153 -32.87 26.80 18.68
CA VAL A 153 -34.26 26.95 19.15
C VAL A 153 -34.52 28.36 19.67
N ALA A 154 -33.57 28.94 20.42
CA ALA A 154 -33.68 30.31 20.92
C ALA A 154 -33.61 31.35 19.80
N ALA A 155 -32.77 31.13 18.78
CA ALA A 155 -32.66 32.00 17.61
C ALA A 155 -33.94 32.00 16.78
N GLU A 156 -34.55 30.84 16.56
CA GLU A 156 -35.85 30.72 15.90
C GLU A 156 -36.98 31.36 16.72
N ALA A 157 -37.01 31.15 18.04
CA ALA A 157 -38.00 31.79 18.91
C ALA A 157 -37.87 33.33 18.90
N ALA A 158 -36.64 33.85 18.88
CA ALA A 158 -36.38 35.28 18.73
C ALA A 158 -36.84 35.80 17.35
N ALA A 159 -36.52 35.09 16.26
CA ALA A 159 -36.95 35.44 14.92
C ALA A 159 -38.48 35.42 14.76
N GLN A 160 -39.17 34.49 15.44
CA GLN A 160 -40.64 34.45 15.48
C GLN A 160 -41.24 35.61 16.26
N SER A 161 -40.60 36.03 17.36
CA SER A 161 -41.05 37.19 18.15
C SER A 161 -40.79 38.54 17.46
N GLU A 162 -39.82 38.63 16.55
CA GLU A 162 -39.57 39.82 15.72
C GLU A 162 -40.49 39.92 14.50
N ALA A 163 -41.17 38.82 14.14
CA ALA A 163 -42.09 38.74 13.00
C ALA A 163 -43.57 38.99 13.39
N GLU A 164 -43.91 38.94 14.68
CA GLU A 164 -45.21 39.34 15.26
C GLU A 164 -45.24 40.82 15.67
#